data_AF-A0A8T5IBP6-F1
#
_entry.id   AF-A0A8T5IBP6-F1
#
_cell.length_a   1.000
_cell.length_b   1.000
_cell.length_c   1.000
_cell.angle_alpha   90.00
_cell.angle_beta   90.00
_cell.angle_gamma   90.00
#
_symmetry.space_group_name_H-M   'P 1'
#
loop_
_entity.id
_entity.type
_entity.pdbx_description
1 polymer ?
#
loop_
_entity_poly.entity_id
_entity_poly.type
_entity_poly.pdbx_seq_one_letter_code
_entity_poly.pdbx_strand_id
1 'polypeptide(L)'
;MVKKKKVTKKKAVRVRPGKKISKRMPKKEVSVSKTDFDVFAKGVERLKELKTELDRLDTRGFARDEQMIRTRLKTVSEIPSIEQDLKKLRMKINNKYKPKKKRSVPKTSKDIGEIKEDLPKIERRIRELGTKIDKIGVKKRPVDSGVGELVEVGFDNFLKDLKGGLSERVRTKEKQVEFSLRKDLKEHDRQFRKKHSEMVRDFHEKKKRLETDYKKKMSSGHEKLNVEFKKKVAENRKNADEGKKKLAIALRKLVEEENQFKKKKNAEILKIKAGLAKSKADFSKSKSDELVKRRIILAKEKKNIEKGRFGIEKRKKEIEKKRIEDARKLERKRMEGLRMLDKKRAENISILEQRTKAEIAKKNREFIRMQDEIKKKKGDLERERILAENNLDQKMKNEEILRKREFAKKQAKIEKRKKEIEKKRIEDAKQLVENMHEELEKQKITLATKYQKMFKGFFEQKSSAALKEDREKLKKRFTKAGVKERSKLKIAFHEKLEKDVAIRTGEIRKKLKEEFEKNLSRKIKAHDMELKKKIKEHDMQLEKDRANLQNEIKKKMARILG
;
A
#
# COMPACT_ATOMS: atom_id res chain seq x y z
N MET A 1 -31.61 9.51 59.14
CA MET A 1 -32.24 8.55 58.20
C MET A 1 -31.35 8.33 56.98
N VAL A 2 -30.54 7.27 56.98
CA VAL A 2 -29.59 6.95 55.89
C VAL A 2 -30.31 6.13 54.83
N LYS A 3 -30.57 6.71 53.65
CA LYS A 3 -31.19 6.01 52.52
C LYS A 3 -30.20 4.98 51.93
N LYS A 4 -30.38 3.71 52.27
CA LYS A 4 -29.65 2.57 51.69
C LYS A 4 -29.85 2.54 50.16
N LYS A 5 -28.77 2.69 49.40
CA LYS A 5 -28.77 2.56 47.94
C LYS A 5 -28.99 1.09 47.55
N LYS A 6 -30.08 0.83 46.82
CA LYS A 6 -30.39 -0.46 46.18
C LYS A 6 -29.28 -0.81 45.18
N VAL A 7 -28.53 -1.87 45.47
CA VAL A 7 -27.59 -2.50 44.55
C VAL A 7 -28.40 -3.30 43.51
N THR A 8 -28.50 -2.79 42.30
CA THR A 8 -29.09 -3.53 41.18
C THR A 8 -28.10 -4.58 40.68
N LYS A 9 -28.42 -5.85 40.91
CA LYS A 9 -27.69 -7.02 40.38
C LYS A 9 -27.60 -6.93 38.85
N LYS A 10 -26.37 -6.87 38.31
CA LYS A 10 -26.11 -6.99 36.86
C LYS A 10 -26.60 -8.36 36.39
N LYS A 11 -27.55 -8.37 35.44
CA LYS A 11 -27.97 -9.59 34.74
C LYS A 11 -26.76 -10.18 34.01
N ALA A 12 -26.44 -11.44 34.29
CA ALA A 12 -25.43 -12.21 33.59
C ALA A 12 -25.76 -12.27 32.09
N VAL A 13 -24.83 -11.82 31.25
CA VAL A 13 -24.93 -11.92 29.79
C VAL A 13 -24.79 -13.40 29.43
N ARG A 14 -25.89 -14.00 29.01
CA ARG A 14 -25.97 -15.38 28.53
C ARG A 14 -25.15 -15.49 27.24
N VAL A 15 -23.90 -15.97 27.36
CA VAL A 15 -23.03 -16.29 26.24
C VAL A 15 -23.72 -17.38 25.41
N ARG A 16 -24.13 -17.03 24.19
CA ARG A 16 -24.68 -18.00 23.23
C ARG A 16 -23.58 -19.01 22.89
N PRO A 17 -23.83 -20.32 23.00
CA PRO A 17 -22.85 -21.33 22.61
C PRO A 17 -22.53 -21.17 21.12
N GLY A 18 -21.24 -21.12 20.82
CA GLY A 18 -20.71 -20.98 19.47
C GLY A 18 -21.34 -22.01 18.53
N LYS A 19 -21.94 -21.51 17.45
CA LYS A 19 -22.48 -22.31 16.36
C LYS A 19 -21.32 -23.14 15.78
N LYS A 20 -21.34 -24.45 16.04
CA LYS A 20 -20.37 -25.43 15.52
C LYS A 20 -20.22 -25.23 14.02
N ILE A 21 -19.00 -24.91 13.59
CA ILE A 21 -18.62 -24.73 12.19
C ILE A 21 -18.89 -26.07 11.49
N SER A 22 -19.87 -26.05 10.57
CA SER A 22 -20.28 -27.20 9.80
C SER A 22 -19.11 -27.74 8.98
N LYS A 23 -19.01 -29.07 8.94
CA LYS A 23 -18.11 -29.89 8.15
C LYS A 23 -17.88 -29.32 6.75
N ARG A 24 -16.60 -29.25 6.34
CA ARG A 24 -16.15 -28.95 4.98
C ARG A 24 -16.92 -29.84 4.00
N MET A 25 -17.75 -29.22 3.16
CA MET A 25 -18.30 -29.91 1.99
C MET A 25 -17.17 -30.22 1.00
N PRO A 26 -17.21 -31.39 0.33
CA PRO A 26 -16.26 -31.73 -0.72
C PRO A 26 -16.35 -30.72 -1.86
N LYS A 27 -15.20 -30.26 -2.35
CA LYS A 27 -15.10 -29.40 -3.54
C LYS A 27 -15.60 -30.19 -4.75
N LYS A 28 -16.87 -30.02 -5.09
CA LYS A 28 -17.41 -30.43 -6.39
C LYS A 28 -16.65 -29.62 -7.44
N GLU A 29 -15.94 -30.31 -8.33
CA GLU A 29 -15.36 -29.68 -9.52
C GLU A 29 -16.54 -29.10 -10.32
N VAL A 30 -16.66 -27.78 -10.32
CA VAL A 30 -17.69 -27.07 -11.08
C VAL A 30 -17.22 -27.12 -12.52
N SER A 31 -17.74 -28.09 -13.28
CA SER A 31 -17.62 -28.08 -14.74
C SER A 31 -18.30 -26.82 -15.24
N VAL A 32 -17.51 -25.86 -15.72
CA VAL A 32 -18.01 -24.62 -16.31
C VAL A 32 -18.83 -25.01 -17.54
N SER A 33 -20.13 -24.81 -17.46
CA SER A 33 -21.05 -25.20 -18.52
C SER A 33 -20.94 -24.22 -19.69
N LYS A 34 -21.23 -24.66 -20.92
CA LYS A 34 -21.30 -23.74 -22.09
C LYS A 34 -22.27 -22.57 -21.83
N THR A 35 -23.35 -22.83 -21.11
CA THR A 35 -24.32 -21.81 -20.68
C THR A 35 -23.70 -20.74 -19.78
N ASP A 36 -22.73 -21.08 -18.92
CA ASP A 36 -22.06 -20.07 -18.08
C ASP A 36 -21.20 -19.12 -18.93
N PHE A 37 -20.60 -19.62 -20.02
CA PHE A 37 -19.88 -18.78 -20.97
C PHE A 37 -20.81 -17.85 -21.74
N ASP A 38 -21.99 -18.33 -22.16
CA ASP A 38 -22.97 -17.50 -22.86
C ASP A 38 -23.54 -16.40 -21.94
N VAL A 39 -23.84 -16.74 -20.68
CA VAL A 39 -24.28 -15.76 -19.67
C VAL A 39 -23.18 -14.74 -19.40
N PHE A 40 -21.92 -15.18 -19.32
CA PHE A 40 -20.79 -14.28 -19.15
C PHE A 40 -20.57 -13.37 -20.36
N ALA A 41 -20.67 -13.90 -21.59
CA ALA A 41 -20.54 -13.13 -22.83
C ALA A 41 -21.61 -12.03 -22.91
N LYS A 42 -22.88 -12.38 -22.68
CA LYS A 42 -23.99 -11.41 -22.58
C LYS A 42 -23.75 -10.38 -21.48
N GLY A 43 -23.18 -10.80 -20.34
CA GLY A 43 -22.80 -9.90 -19.26
C GLY A 43 -21.72 -8.89 -19.65
N VAL A 44 -20.71 -9.32 -20.42
CA VAL A 44 -19.65 -8.43 -20.94
C VAL A 44 -20.20 -7.43 -21.95
N GLU A 45 -21.10 -7.86 -22.84
CA GLU A 45 -21.80 -6.96 -23.76
C GLU A 45 -22.62 -5.92 -22.98
N ARG A 46 -23.40 -6.35 -22.00
CA ARG A 46 -24.18 -5.45 -21.14
C ARG A 46 -23.31 -4.44 -20.38
N LEU A 47 -22.12 -4.84 -19.93
CA LEU A 47 -21.17 -3.90 -19.31
C LEU A 47 -20.64 -2.84 -20.29
N LYS A 48 -20.43 -3.19 -21.57
CA LYS A 48 -20.03 -2.23 -22.59
C LYS A 48 -21.14 -1.21 -22.82
N GLU A 49 -22.39 -1.65 -22.91
CA GLU A 49 -23.56 -0.76 -23.02
C GLU A 49 -23.63 0.21 -21.83
N LEU A 50 -23.58 -0.31 -20.59
CA LEU A 50 -23.63 0.52 -19.38
C LEU A 50 -22.48 1.53 -19.29
N LYS A 51 -21.30 1.18 -19.80
CA LYS A 51 -20.17 2.11 -19.92
C LYS A 51 -20.49 3.26 -20.87
N THR A 52 -21.00 2.94 -22.07
CA THR A 52 -21.40 3.99 -23.03
C THR A 52 -22.55 4.84 -22.51
N GLU A 53 -23.50 4.26 -21.77
CA GLU A 53 -24.57 5.00 -21.11
C GLU A 53 -24.05 5.96 -20.04
N LEU A 54 -23.04 5.56 -19.28
CA LEU A 54 -22.41 6.40 -18.27
C LEU A 54 -21.63 7.56 -18.91
N ASP A 55 -20.84 7.28 -19.95
CA ASP A 55 -20.03 8.29 -20.65
C ASP A 55 -20.90 9.31 -21.42
N ARG A 56 -22.16 8.96 -21.74
CA ARG A 56 -23.16 9.88 -22.32
C ARG A 56 -23.84 10.81 -21.32
N LEU A 57 -23.78 10.53 -20.02
CA LEU A 57 -24.42 11.36 -18.99
C LEU A 57 -23.52 12.54 -18.60
N ASP A 58 -24.09 13.74 -18.47
CA ASP A 58 -23.37 14.88 -17.89
C ASP A 58 -23.23 14.71 -16.36
N THR A 59 -22.06 14.25 -15.94
CA THR A 59 -21.75 13.96 -14.53
C THR A 59 -21.08 15.13 -13.80
N ARG A 60 -21.08 16.36 -14.36
CA ARG A 60 -20.53 17.54 -13.68
C ARG A 60 -21.17 17.72 -12.31
N GLY A 61 -20.33 17.73 -11.26
CA GLY A 61 -20.77 17.80 -9.86
C GLY A 61 -21.04 16.46 -9.17
N PHE A 62 -21.05 15.34 -9.91
CA PHE A 62 -21.30 13.98 -9.38
C PHE A 62 -20.11 13.02 -9.60
N ALA A 63 -18.90 13.56 -9.74
CA ALA A 63 -17.67 12.80 -10.04
C ALA A 63 -17.45 11.58 -9.13
N ARG A 64 -17.84 11.67 -7.85
CA ARG A 64 -17.71 10.56 -6.89
C ARG A 64 -18.61 9.37 -7.23
N ASP A 65 -19.86 9.64 -7.59
CA ASP A 65 -20.82 8.60 -7.96
C ASP A 65 -20.41 7.96 -9.30
N GLU A 66 -19.96 8.77 -10.26
CA GLU A 66 -19.40 8.29 -11.53
C GLU A 66 -18.20 7.36 -11.33
N GLN A 67 -17.22 7.78 -10.51
CA GLN A 67 -16.03 6.96 -10.24
C GLN A 67 -16.38 5.64 -9.53
N MET A 68 -17.36 5.66 -8.62
CA MET A 68 -17.86 4.43 -8.01
C MET A 68 -18.46 3.49 -9.05
N ILE A 69 -19.24 3.99 -10.00
CA ILE A 69 -19.81 3.17 -11.08
C ILE A 69 -18.69 2.64 -12.00
N ARG A 70 -17.70 3.47 -12.38
CA ARG A 70 -16.55 3.08 -13.21
C ARG A 70 -15.70 1.96 -12.61
N THR A 71 -15.53 1.95 -11.29
CA THR A 71 -14.78 0.88 -10.61
C THR A 71 -15.52 -0.46 -10.63
N ARG A 72 -16.86 -0.44 -10.52
CA ARG A 72 -17.72 -1.63 -10.56
C ARG A 72 -17.92 -2.19 -11.96
N LEU A 73 -17.84 -1.37 -13.01
CA LEU A 73 -17.92 -1.77 -14.42
C LEU A 73 -16.87 -2.82 -14.85
N LYS A 74 -15.91 -3.18 -13.98
CA LYS A 74 -14.91 -4.22 -14.24
C LYS A 74 -15.42 -5.65 -13.95
N THR A 75 -16.54 -5.80 -13.25
CA THR A 75 -17.02 -7.10 -12.75
C THR A 75 -18.44 -7.41 -13.25
N VAL A 76 -18.61 -8.55 -13.93
CA VAL A 76 -19.91 -8.99 -14.51
C VAL A 76 -20.96 -9.28 -13.44
N SER A 77 -20.58 -9.80 -12.28
CA SER A 77 -21.54 -10.10 -11.20
C SER A 77 -22.18 -8.87 -10.55
N GLU A 78 -21.65 -7.67 -10.81
CA GLU A 78 -22.15 -6.42 -10.21
C GLU A 78 -23.15 -5.66 -11.09
N ILE A 79 -23.47 -6.17 -12.30
CA ILE A 79 -24.39 -5.53 -13.26
C ILE A 79 -25.70 -5.03 -12.60
N PRO A 80 -26.43 -5.81 -11.78
CA PRO A 80 -27.68 -5.34 -11.18
C PRO A 80 -27.49 -4.13 -10.24
N SER A 81 -26.35 -4.06 -9.54
CA SER A 81 -26.04 -2.94 -8.66
C SER A 81 -25.63 -1.70 -9.46
N ILE A 82 -24.88 -1.90 -10.55
CA ILE A 82 -24.49 -0.85 -11.49
C ILE A 82 -25.72 -0.19 -12.11
N GLU A 83 -26.68 -0.98 -12.59
CA GLU A 83 -27.93 -0.47 -13.17
C GLU A 83 -28.75 0.37 -12.17
N GLN A 84 -28.83 -0.07 -10.91
CA GLN A 84 -29.50 0.70 -9.86
C GLN A 84 -28.80 2.02 -9.56
N ASP A 85 -27.47 2.05 -9.56
CA ASP A 85 -26.70 3.26 -9.27
C ASP A 85 -26.69 4.23 -10.44
N LEU A 86 -26.65 3.74 -11.69
CA LEU A 86 -26.88 4.53 -12.90
C LEU A 86 -28.28 5.17 -12.88
N LYS A 87 -29.32 4.41 -12.50
CA LYS A 87 -30.69 4.94 -12.35
C LYS A 87 -30.77 6.04 -11.29
N LYS A 88 -30.13 5.85 -10.12
CA LYS A 88 -30.06 6.89 -9.08
C LYS A 88 -29.30 8.12 -9.55
N LEU A 89 -28.18 7.93 -10.25
CA LEU A 89 -27.37 9.03 -10.80
C LEU A 89 -28.18 9.84 -11.82
N ARG A 90 -28.90 9.18 -12.74
CA ARG A 90 -29.85 9.84 -13.65
C ARG A 90 -30.91 10.65 -12.89
N MET A 91 -31.48 10.10 -11.82
CA MET A 91 -32.45 10.84 -11.01
C MET A 91 -31.83 12.03 -10.27
N LYS A 92 -30.57 11.93 -9.82
CA LYS A 92 -29.85 13.04 -9.15
C LYS A 92 -29.53 14.17 -10.14
N ILE A 93 -29.00 13.83 -11.32
CA ILE A 93 -28.71 14.80 -12.38
C ILE A 93 -29.99 15.53 -12.80
N ASN A 94 -31.09 14.81 -12.97
CA ASN A 94 -32.38 15.40 -13.33
C ASN A 94 -33.10 16.11 -12.16
N ASN A 95 -32.47 16.27 -10.98
CA ASN A 95 -33.06 16.81 -9.76
C ASN A 95 -34.37 16.13 -9.30
N LYS A 96 -34.74 14.99 -9.87
CA LYS A 96 -35.91 14.18 -9.49
C LYS A 96 -35.63 13.32 -8.25
N TYR A 97 -34.37 13.21 -7.83
CA TYR A 97 -33.99 12.46 -6.64
C TYR A 97 -34.28 13.25 -5.36
N LYS A 98 -35.43 12.99 -4.74
CA LYS A 98 -35.71 13.39 -3.36
C LYS A 98 -35.19 12.28 -2.43
N PRO A 99 -34.09 12.48 -1.67
CA PRO A 99 -33.62 11.47 -0.73
C PRO A 99 -34.76 11.14 0.24
N LYS A 100 -35.13 9.86 0.36
CA LYS A 100 -36.12 9.41 1.35
C LYS A 100 -35.66 9.92 2.71
N LYS A 101 -36.37 10.90 3.27
CA LYS A 101 -36.07 11.48 4.59
C LYS A 101 -36.03 10.32 5.58
N LYS A 102 -34.85 10.00 6.09
CA LYS A 102 -34.73 9.06 7.22
C LYS A 102 -35.59 9.65 8.33
N ARG A 103 -36.59 8.90 8.81
CA ARG A 103 -37.42 9.30 9.96
C ARG A 103 -36.48 9.78 11.06
N SER A 104 -36.49 11.08 11.32
CA SER A 104 -35.68 11.69 12.37
C SER A 104 -36.06 11.02 13.67
N VAL A 105 -35.05 10.64 14.45
CA VAL A 105 -35.24 10.03 15.77
C VAL A 105 -36.13 10.96 16.61
N PRO A 106 -37.29 10.50 17.13
CA PRO A 106 -38.37 11.35 17.66
C PRO A 106 -38.08 12.05 19.00
N LYS A 107 -36.82 12.15 19.44
CA LYS A 107 -36.49 12.69 20.76
C LYS A 107 -36.29 14.20 20.80
N THR A 108 -35.81 14.83 19.72
CA THR A 108 -35.55 16.28 19.72
C THR A 108 -36.75 17.14 19.34
N SER A 109 -37.82 16.58 18.75
CA SER A 109 -39.01 17.36 18.37
C SER A 109 -39.97 17.60 19.54
N LYS A 110 -39.95 16.75 20.58
CA LYS A 110 -40.77 16.96 21.78
C LYS A 110 -40.22 18.10 22.63
N ASP A 111 -38.91 18.11 22.86
CA ASP A 111 -38.24 19.15 23.64
C ASP A 111 -38.41 20.55 23.00
N ILE A 112 -38.40 20.64 21.66
CA ILE A 112 -38.65 21.90 20.94
C ILE A 112 -40.14 22.30 20.98
N GLY A 113 -41.05 21.34 21.09
CA GLY A 113 -42.49 21.60 21.27
C GLY A 113 -42.80 22.20 22.65
N GLU A 114 -42.22 21.62 23.70
CA GLU A 114 -42.40 22.09 25.08
C GLU A 114 -41.87 23.52 25.27
N ILE A 115 -40.71 23.84 24.68
CA ILE A 115 -40.15 25.20 24.72
C ILE A 115 -41.05 26.21 23.98
N LYS A 116 -41.71 25.81 22.89
CA LYS A 116 -42.63 26.68 22.14
C LYS A 116 -43.93 26.96 22.92
N GLU A 117 -44.37 26.05 23.78
CA GLU A 117 -45.58 26.25 24.59
C GLU A 117 -45.35 27.11 25.84
N ASP A 118 -44.12 27.15 26.37
CA ASP A 118 -43.80 27.91 27.58
C ASP A 118 -43.50 29.39 27.32
N LEU A 119 -43.00 29.73 26.13
CA LEU A 119 -42.74 31.12 25.71
C LEU A 119 -43.98 32.03 25.85
N PRO A 120 -45.17 31.66 25.33
CA PRO A 120 -46.38 32.47 25.48
C PRO A 120 -46.84 32.65 26.94
N LYS A 121 -46.61 31.65 27.80
CA LYS A 121 -46.99 31.71 29.22
C LYS A 121 -46.12 32.70 29.98
N ILE A 122 -44.82 32.75 29.66
CA ILE A 122 -43.88 33.71 30.26
C ILE A 122 -44.24 35.14 29.84
N GLU A 123 -44.54 35.36 28.56
CA GLU A 123 -44.95 36.68 28.05
C GLU A 123 -46.22 37.22 28.72
N ARG A 124 -47.24 36.37 28.92
CA ARG A 124 -48.45 36.76 29.67
C ARG A 124 -48.13 37.17 31.10
N ARG A 125 -47.24 36.43 31.77
CA ARG A 125 -46.87 36.70 33.16
C ARG A 125 -46.08 38.01 33.30
N ILE A 126 -45.23 38.33 32.33
CA ILE A 126 -44.54 39.64 32.26
C ILE A 126 -45.56 40.77 32.08
N ARG A 127 -46.54 40.63 31.19
CA ARG A 127 -47.61 41.65 31.02
C ARG A 127 -48.46 41.83 32.28
N GLU A 128 -48.88 40.73 32.91
CA GLU A 128 -49.64 40.78 34.16
C GLU A 128 -48.87 41.52 35.27
N LEU A 129 -47.57 41.23 35.42
CA LEU A 129 -46.72 41.93 36.38
C LEU A 129 -46.56 43.42 36.04
N GLY A 130 -46.39 43.78 34.75
CA GLY A 130 -46.37 45.17 34.29
C GLY A 130 -47.65 45.92 34.69
N THR A 131 -48.83 45.36 34.38
CA THR A 131 -50.11 46.00 34.75
C THR A 131 -50.33 46.12 36.27
N LYS A 132 -49.77 45.20 37.07
CA LYS A 132 -49.81 45.30 38.53
C LYS A 132 -48.91 46.43 39.04
N ILE A 133 -47.72 46.58 38.45
CA ILE A 133 -46.80 47.68 38.79
C ILE A 133 -47.42 49.04 38.42
N ASP A 134 -48.01 49.15 37.23
CA ASP A 134 -48.66 50.39 36.78
C ASP A 134 -49.84 50.78 37.68
N LYS A 135 -50.63 49.79 38.15
CA LYS A 135 -51.73 50.04 39.11
C LYS A 135 -51.24 50.49 40.49
N ILE A 136 -50.02 50.14 40.89
CA ILE A 136 -49.42 50.56 42.16
C ILE A 136 -48.79 51.95 42.04
N GLY A 137 -48.34 52.37 40.85
CA GLY A 137 -47.61 53.63 40.63
C GLY A 137 -48.41 54.95 40.66
N VAL A 138 -49.75 54.93 40.77
CA VAL A 138 -50.58 56.12 40.44
C VAL A 138 -51.04 56.97 41.65
N LYS A 139 -50.77 56.59 42.90
CA LYS A 139 -51.08 57.47 44.05
C LYS A 139 -49.84 58.20 44.55
N LYS A 140 -49.39 59.21 43.79
CA LYS A 140 -48.43 60.21 44.28
C LYS A 140 -49.10 61.08 45.35
N ARG A 141 -49.06 60.63 46.59
CA ARG A 141 -49.24 61.52 47.75
C ARG A 141 -48.01 62.42 47.82
N PRO A 142 -48.13 63.72 48.16
CA PRO A 142 -46.98 64.57 48.40
C PRO A 142 -46.21 63.98 49.59
N VAL A 143 -45.06 63.37 49.29
CA VAL A 143 -44.13 62.90 50.30
C VAL A 143 -43.31 64.11 50.72
N ASP A 144 -43.28 64.37 52.02
CA ASP A 144 -42.53 65.44 52.65
C ASP A 144 -41.07 65.42 52.21
N SER A 145 -40.53 66.55 51.76
CA SER A 145 -39.24 66.62 51.05
C SER A 145 -38.05 66.16 51.89
N GLY A 146 -38.18 66.10 53.22
CA GLY A 146 -37.17 65.54 54.13
C GLY A 146 -37.16 64.01 54.23
N VAL A 147 -38.25 63.32 53.87
CA VAL A 147 -38.31 61.85 53.90
C VAL A 147 -37.64 61.25 52.65
N GLY A 148 -37.64 61.98 51.53
CA GLY A 148 -36.94 61.59 50.30
C GLY A 148 -35.45 61.38 50.52
N GLU A 149 -34.76 62.34 51.14
CA GLU A 149 -33.33 62.25 51.42
C GLU A 149 -32.97 61.12 52.41
N LEU A 150 -33.80 60.91 53.44
CA LEU A 150 -33.57 59.86 54.43
C LEU A 150 -33.75 58.46 53.85
N VAL A 151 -34.74 58.30 52.96
CA VAL A 151 -35.02 57.04 52.28
C VAL A 151 -34.02 56.81 51.14
N GLU A 152 -33.61 57.82 50.39
CA GLU A 152 -32.67 57.68 49.27
C GLU A 152 -31.29 57.19 49.72
N VAL A 153 -30.73 57.74 50.81
CA VAL A 153 -29.40 57.29 51.28
C VAL A 153 -29.43 55.85 51.78
N GLY A 154 -30.50 55.45 52.49
CA GLY A 154 -30.67 54.06 52.95
C GLY A 154 -30.97 53.09 51.80
N PHE A 155 -31.82 53.51 50.87
CA PHE A 155 -32.24 52.72 49.72
C PHE A 155 -31.12 52.54 48.69
N ASP A 156 -30.27 53.54 48.48
CA ASP A 156 -29.11 53.42 47.61
C ASP A 156 -28.08 52.43 48.15
N ASN A 157 -27.86 52.43 49.46
CA ASN A 157 -26.99 51.44 50.11
C ASN A 157 -27.61 50.03 50.00
N PHE A 158 -28.92 49.89 50.24
CA PHE A 158 -29.63 48.63 50.02
C PHE A 158 -29.55 48.15 48.56
N LEU A 159 -29.73 49.05 47.59
CA LEU A 159 -29.61 48.73 46.17
C LEU A 159 -28.18 48.33 45.80
N LYS A 160 -27.15 48.99 46.36
CA LYS A 160 -25.75 48.61 46.17
C LYS A 160 -25.48 47.21 46.73
N ASP A 161 -25.96 46.91 47.93
CA ASP A 161 -25.79 45.59 48.55
C ASP A 161 -26.54 44.50 47.77
N LEU A 162 -27.77 44.80 47.32
CA LEU A 162 -28.57 43.89 46.50
C LEU A 162 -27.90 43.63 45.14
N LYS A 163 -27.42 44.68 44.47
CA LYS A 163 -26.68 44.57 43.19
C LYS A 163 -25.36 43.84 43.36
N GLY A 164 -24.65 44.08 44.47
CA GLY A 164 -23.43 43.36 44.85
C GLY A 164 -23.70 41.88 45.04
N GLY A 165 -24.70 41.53 45.86
CA GLY A 165 -25.10 40.15 46.11
C GLY A 165 -25.60 39.42 44.85
N LEU A 166 -26.34 40.09 43.98
CA LEU A 166 -26.74 39.53 42.68
C LEU A 166 -25.53 39.31 41.77
N SER A 167 -24.62 40.28 41.69
CA SER A 167 -23.40 40.17 40.88
C SER A 167 -22.51 39.02 41.36
N GLU A 168 -22.39 38.80 42.67
CA GLU A 168 -21.66 37.65 43.22
C GLU A 168 -22.34 36.32 42.93
N ARG A 169 -23.68 36.25 43.05
CA ARG A 169 -24.44 35.05 42.66
C ARG A 169 -24.31 34.74 41.18
N VAL A 170 -24.34 35.75 40.31
CA VAL A 170 -24.11 35.58 38.87
C VAL A 170 -22.70 35.08 38.63
N ARG A 171 -21.66 35.71 39.20
CA ARG A 171 -20.26 35.27 39.06
C ARG A 171 -20.03 33.85 39.57
N THR A 172 -20.66 33.45 40.67
CA THR A 172 -20.54 32.08 41.20
C THR A 172 -21.24 31.07 40.30
N LYS A 173 -22.42 31.41 39.75
CA LYS A 173 -23.11 30.58 38.75
C LYS A 173 -22.32 30.47 37.45
N GLU A 174 -21.74 31.56 36.95
CA GLU A 174 -20.86 31.56 35.78
C GLU A 174 -19.66 30.63 36.00
N LYS A 175 -18.98 30.72 37.15
CA LYS A 175 -17.88 29.81 37.50
C LYS A 175 -18.32 28.35 37.58
N GLN A 176 -19.51 28.07 38.12
CA GLN A 176 -20.08 26.71 38.15
C GLN A 176 -20.34 26.18 36.75
N VAL A 177 -20.94 27.01 35.88
CA VAL A 177 -21.21 26.66 34.48
C VAL A 177 -19.89 26.44 33.73
N GLU A 178 -18.91 27.34 33.88
CA GLU A 178 -17.59 27.20 33.27
C GLU A 178 -16.88 25.92 33.73
N PHE A 179 -16.95 25.59 35.02
CA PHE A 179 -16.39 24.34 35.56
C PHE A 179 -17.07 23.11 34.96
N SER A 180 -18.41 23.12 34.85
CA SER A 180 -19.17 22.03 34.23
C SER A 180 -18.80 21.86 32.75
N LEU A 181 -18.72 22.95 31.99
CA LEU A 181 -18.32 22.94 30.58
C LEU A 181 -16.89 22.44 30.39
N ARG A 182 -15.95 22.87 31.24
CA ARG A 182 -14.56 22.37 31.21
C ARG A 182 -14.49 20.87 31.51
N LYS A 183 -15.33 20.36 32.42
CA LYS A 183 -15.42 18.94 32.74
C LYS A 183 -15.99 18.13 31.57
N ASP A 184 -17.05 18.62 30.95
CA ASP A 184 -17.71 17.96 29.81
C ASP A 184 -16.81 17.95 28.56
N LEU A 185 -16.11 19.07 28.27
CA LEU A 185 -15.12 19.13 27.20
C LEU A 185 -13.99 18.13 27.41
N LYS A 186 -13.47 18.00 28.64
CA LYS A 186 -12.44 17.00 28.98
C LYS A 186 -12.94 15.56 28.78
N GLU A 187 -14.19 15.27 29.16
CA GLU A 187 -14.76 13.94 28.96
C GLU A 187 -15.00 13.65 27.47
N HIS A 188 -15.47 14.64 26.71
CA HIS A 188 -15.64 14.52 25.26
C HIS A 188 -14.30 14.30 24.55
N ASP A 189 -13.25 15.02 24.92
CA ASP A 189 -11.89 14.80 24.42
C ASP A 189 -11.37 13.41 24.76
N ARG A 190 -11.64 12.91 25.97
CA ARG A 190 -11.28 11.55 26.37
C ARG A 190 -11.99 10.51 25.51
N GLN A 191 -13.29 10.70 25.26
CA GLN A 191 -14.07 9.82 24.39
C GLN A 191 -13.59 9.88 22.94
N PHE A 192 -13.26 11.07 22.44
CA PHE A 192 -12.73 11.25 21.09
C PHE A 192 -11.39 10.53 20.92
N ARG A 193 -10.46 10.69 21.87
CA ARG A 193 -9.17 9.99 21.88
C ARG A 193 -9.35 8.47 21.91
N LYS A 194 -10.29 7.97 22.73
CA LYS A 194 -10.61 6.53 22.80
C LYS A 194 -11.16 6.00 21.48
N LYS A 195 -12.13 6.69 20.87
CA LYS A 195 -12.66 6.32 19.54
C LYS A 195 -11.59 6.36 18.46
N HIS A 196 -10.72 7.38 18.48
CA HIS A 196 -9.62 7.49 17.55
C HIS A 196 -8.62 6.33 17.72
N SER A 197 -8.26 5.97 18.96
CA SER A 197 -7.36 4.83 19.20
C SER A 197 -7.99 3.49 18.78
N GLU A 198 -9.29 3.31 19.00
CA GLU A 198 -10.04 2.14 18.54
C GLU A 198 -10.05 2.07 17.00
N MET A 199 -10.31 3.19 16.33
CA MET A 199 -10.29 3.27 14.86
C MET A 199 -8.90 2.95 14.27
N VAL A 200 -7.83 3.47 14.89
CA VAL A 200 -6.45 3.16 14.49
C VAL A 200 -6.13 1.67 14.69
N ARG A 201 -6.59 1.09 15.80
CA ARG A 201 -6.43 -0.34 16.07
C ARG A 201 -7.17 -1.19 15.03
N ASP A 202 -8.44 -0.87 14.74
CA ASP A 202 -9.25 -1.55 13.74
C ASP A 202 -8.60 -1.47 12.34
N PHE A 203 -8.04 -0.30 12.00
CA PHE A 203 -7.29 -0.11 10.76
C PHE A 203 -6.06 -1.03 10.69
N HIS A 204 -5.27 -1.10 11.76
CA HIS A 204 -4.10 -2.00 11.81
C HIS A 204 -4.49 -3.47 11.79
N GLU A 205 -5.56 -3.87 12.49
CA GLU A 205 -6.07 -5.24 12.45
C GLU A 205 -6.55 -5.60 11.03
N LYS A 206 -7.27 -4.70 10.35
CA LYS A 206 -7.70 -4.90 8.96
C LYS A 206 -6.51 -4.97 8.00
N LYS A 207 -5.50 -4.12 8.18
CA LYS A 207 -4.24 -4.17 7.42
C LYS A 207 -3.54 -5.52 7.60
N LYS A 208 -3.40 -6.00 8.85
CA LYS A 208 -2.82 -7.32 9.14
C LYS A 208 -3.60 -8.46 8.48
N ARG A 209 -4.94 -8.43 8.54
CA ARG A 209 -5.79 -9.44 7.89
C ARG A 209 -5.58 -9.45 6.37
N LEU A 210 -5.53 -8.27 5.74
CA LEU A 210 -5.26 -8.15 4.31
C LEU A 210 -3.87 -8.66 3.94
N GLU A 211 -2.84 -8.37 4.75
CA GLU A 211 -1.49 -8.90 4.55
C GLU A 211 -1.44 -10.43 4.67
N THR A 212 -2.14 -11.01 5.66
CA THR A 212 -2.23 -12.47 5.80
C THR A 212 -3.00 -13.12 4.65
N ASP A 213 -4.09 -12.50 4.20
CA ASP A 213 -4.87 -12.99 3.07
C ASP A 213 -4.06 -12.90 1.76
N TYR A 214 -3.31 -11.81 1.58
CA TYR A 214 -2.43 -11.63 0.43
C TYR A 214 -1.30 -12.66 0.43
N LYS A 215 -0.61 -12.85 1.56
CA LYS A 215 0.41 -13.90 1.70
C LYS A 215 -0.18 -15.27 1.41
N LYS A 216 -1.34 -15.59 1.97
CA LYS A 216 -2.01 -16.88 1.72
C LYS A 216 -2.38 -17.06 0.25
N LYS A 217 -2.89 -16.03 -0.42
CA LYS A 217 -3.17 -16.03 -1.86
C LYS A 217 -1.89 -16.26 -2.67
N MET A 218 -0.81 -15.53 -2.37
CA MET A 218 0.49 -15.69 -3.03
C MET A 218 1.07 -17.08 -2.83
N SER A 219 1.08 -17.61 -1.59
CA SER A 219 1.54 -18.97 -1.30
C SER A 219 0.70 -20.01 -2.05
N SER A 220 -0.62 -19.89 -2.04
CA SER A 220 -1.50 -20.80 -2.78
C SER A 220 -1.36 -20.68 -4.31
N GLY A 221 -1.02 -19.49 -4.81
CA GLY A 221 -0.73 -19.25 -6.23
C GLY A 221 0.58 -19.89 -6.65
N HIS A 222 1.64 -19.73 -5.85
CA HIS A 222 2.93 -20.40 -6.05
C HIS A 222 2.80 -21.92 -5.98
N GLU A 223 2.00 -22.43 -5.04
CA GLU A 223 1.77 -23.87 -4.91
C GLU A 223 1.02 -24.43 -6.14
N LYS A 224 -0.01 -23.74 -6.63
CA LYS A 224 -0.71 -24.11 -7.87
C LYS A 224 0.21 -24.07 -9.09
N LEU A 225 1.00 -23.00 -9.24
CA LEU A 225 1.97 -22.88 -10.33
C LEU A 225 3.02 -23.98 -10.26
N ASN A 226 3.51 -24.33 -9.06
CA ASN A 226 4.44 -25.44 -8.87
C ASN A 226 3.81 -26.79 -9.24
N VAL A 227 2.54 -27.01 -8.90
CA VAL A 227 1.82 -28.23 -9.29
C VAL A 227 1.63 -28.30 -10.80
N GLU A 228 1.21 -27.21 -11.45
CA GLU A 228 1.09 -27.13 -12.90
C GLU A 228 2.44 -27.32 -13.61
N PHE A 229 3.50 -26.70 -13.09
CA PHE A 229 4.84 -26.86 -13.61
C PHE A 229 5.32 -28.31 -13.48
N LYS A 230 5.12 -28.95 -12.32
CA LYS A 230 5.42 -30.37 -12.14
C LYS A 230 4.63 -31.25 -13.10
N LYS A 231 3.35 -30.96 -13.34
CA LYS A 231 2.52 -31.67 -14.33
C LYS A 231 3.07 -31.52 -15.74
N LYS A 232 3.39 -30.30 -16.18
CA LYS A 232 3.99 -30.03 -17.51
C LYS A 232 5.34 -30.72 -17.68
N VAL A 233 6.18 -30.70 -16.64
CA VAL A 233 7.48 -31.41 -16.66
C VAL A 233 7.27 -32.92 -16.76
N ALA A 234 6.30 -33.49 -16.03
CA ALA A 234 5.98 -34.91 -16.12
C ALA A 234 5.42 -35.31 -17.50
N GLU A 235 4.57 -34.49 -18.09
CA GLU A 235 4.02 -34.67 -19.43
C GLU A 235 5.12 -34.59 -20.50
N ASN A 236 6.01 -33.59 -20.42
CA ASN A 236 7.17 -33.50 -21.29
C ASN A 236 8.11 -34.71 -21.16
N ARG A 237 8.29 -35.27 -19.95
CA ARG A 237 9.04 -36.51 -19.75
C ARG A 237 8.37 -37.70 -20.44
N LYS A 238 7.04 -37.85 -20.29
CA LYS A 238 6.28 -38.90 -20.98
C LYS A 238 6.42 -38.79 -22.50
N ASN A 239 6.26 -37.59 -23.05
CA ASN A 239 6.41 -37.33 -24.48
C ASN A 239 7.84 -37.63 -24.97
N ALA A 240 8.87 -37.30 -24.17
CA ALA A 240 10.24 -37.63 -24.49
C ALA A 240 10.50 -39.15 -24.47
N ASP A 241 9.92 -39.87 -23.50
CA ASP A 241 10.04 -41.33 -23.40
C ASP A 241 9.28 -42.04 -24.54
N GLU A 242 8.11 -41.53 -24.94
CA GLU A 242 7.41 -41.99 -26.14
C GLU A 242 8.21 -41.72 -27.42
N GLY A 243 8.83 -40.54 -27.52
CA GLY A 243 9.75 -40.23 -28.61
C GLY A 243 10.92 -41.20 -28.69
N LYS A 244 11.55 -41.51 -27.55
CA LYS A 244 12.61 -42.53 -27.46
C LYS A 244 12.12 -43.92 -27.86
N LYS A 245 10.92 -44.33 -27.45
CA LYS A 245 10.32 -45.61 -27.86
C LYS A 245 10.08 -45.67 -29.36
N LYS A 246 9.51 -44.61 -29.96
CA LYS A 246 9.31 -44.51 -31.42
C LYS A 246 10.63 -44.58 -32.17
N LEU A 247 11.67 -43.88 -31.69
CA LEU A 247 13.02 -43.92 -32.27
C LEU A 247 13.61 -45.34 -32.18
N ALA A 248 13.49 -46.01 -31.04
CA ALA A 248 13.98 -47.38 -30.85
C ALA A 248 13.28 -48.38 -31.79
N ILE A 249 11.97 -48.23 -31.99
CA ILE A 249 11.20 -49.04 -32.96
C ILE A 249 11.69 -48.78 -34.39
N ALA A 250 11.90 -47.52 -34.77
CA ALA A 250 12.41 -47.17 -36.09
C ALA A 250 13.82 -47.74 -36.33
N LEU A 251 14.71 -47.66 -35.33
CA LEU A 251 16.04 -48.27 -35.40
C LEU A 251 15.97 -49.79 -35.54
N ARG A 252 15.08 -50.48 -34.82
CA ARG A 252 14.87 -51.93 -34.99
C ARG A 252 14.42 -52.29 -36.41
N LYS A 253 13.48 -51.54 -36.97
CA LYS A 253 13.02 -51.74 -38.36
C LYS A 253 14.15 -51.57 -39.37
N LEU A 254 14.98 -50.53 -39.23
CA LEU A 254 16.14 -50.33 -40.10
C LEU A 254 17.15 -51.49 -40.01
N VAL A 255 17.40 -52.01 -38.80
CA VAL A 255 18.28 -53.17 -38.61
C VAL A 255 17.68 -54.44 -39.23
N GLU A 256 16.36 -54.64 -39.10
CA GLU A 256 15.65 -55.75 -39.73
C GLU A 256 15.69 -55.67 -41.26
N GLU A 257 15.48 -54.49 -41.84
CA GLU A 257 15.60 -54.22 -43.27
C GLU A 257 17.01 -54.50 -43.77
N GLU A 258 18.04 -54.05 -43.04
CA GLU A 258 19.44 -54.32 -43.36
C GLU A 258 19.75 -55.83 -43.33
N ASN A 259 19.21 -56.54 -42.35
CA ASN A 259 19.37 -58.00 -42.23
C ASN A 259 18.63 -58.75 -43.35
N GLN A 260 17.43 -58.31 -43.74
CA GLN A 260 16.71 -58.85 -44.88
C GLN A 260 17.46 -58.59 -46.19
N PHE A 261 18.04 -57.40 -46.35
CA PHE A 261 18.87 -57.06 -47.50
C PHE A 261 20.12 -57.95 -47.57
N LYS A 262 20.81 -58.17 -46.44
CA LYS A 262 21.94 -59.13 -46.35
C LYS A 262 21.51 -60.56 -46.72
N LYS A 263 20.36 -61.03 -46.22
CA LYS A 263 19.81 -62.35 -46.59
C LYS A 263 19.49 -62.45 -48.08
N LYS A 264 18.84 -61.45 -48.68
CA LYS A 264 18.55 -61.41 -50.12
C LYS A 264 19.83 -61.41 -50.96
N LYS A 265 20.81 -60.58 -50.60
CA LYS A 265 22.12 -60.54 -51.25
C LYS A 265 22.86 -61.87 -51.15
N ASN A 266 22.82 -62.52 -50.00
CA ASN A 266 23.44 -63.85 -49.82
C ASN A 266 22.72 -64.94 -50.62
N ALA A 267 21.38 -64.90 -50.69
CA ALA A 267 20.59 -65.81 -51.52
C ALA A 267 20.86 -65.60 -53.01
N GLU A 268 21.05 -64.36 -53.45
CA GLU A 268 21.44 -64.03 -54.82
C GLU A 268 22.86 -64.50 -55.13
N ILE A 269 23.81 -64.33 -54.20
CA ILE A 269 25.16 -64.91 -54.31
C ILE A 269 25.08 -66.44 -54.42
N LEU A 270 24.22 -67.10 -53.65
CA LEU A 270 24.03 -68.55 -53.74
C LEU A 270 23.38 -68.97 -55.06
N LYS A 271 22.41 -68.21 -55.59
CA LYS A 271 21.83 -68.45 -56.92
C LYS A 271 22.86 -68.28 -58.04
N ILE A 272 23.71 -67.25 -57.96
CA ILE A 272 24.82 -67.05 -58.90
C ILE A 272 25.82 -68.20 -58.81
N LYS A 273 26.19 -68.63 -57.60
CA LYS A 273 27.06 -69.81 -57.39
C LYS A 273 26.44 -71.10 -57.92
N ALA A 274 25.15 -71.32 -57.69
CA ALA A 274 24.42 -72.47 -58.21
C ALA A 274 24.27 -72.43 -59.75
N GLY A 275 24.07 -71.24 -60.33
CA GLY A 275 24.07 -71.02 -61.78
C GLY A 275 25.44 -71.29 -62.40
N LEU A 276 26.52 -70.87 -61.75
CA LEU A 276 27.90 -71.21 -62.14
C LEU A 276 28.21 -72.70 -61.98
N ALA A 277 27.66 -73.35 -60.95
CA ALA A 277 27.82 -74.80 -60.76
C ALA A 277 27.03 -75.59 -61.81
N LYS A 278 25.80 -75.16 -62.15
CA LYS A 278 25.01 -75.71 -63.26
C LYS A 278 25.70 -75.48 -64.61
N SER A 279 26.20 -74.27 -64.89
CA SER A 279 26.94 -74.03 -66.13
C SER A 279 28.23 -74.86 -66.21
N LYS A 280 28.89 -75.14 -65.08
CA LYS A 280 30.04 -76.06 -65.01
C LYS A 280 29.64 -77.53 -65.20
N ALA A 281 28.49 -77.95 -64.70
CA ALA A 281 27.97 -79.32 -64.85
C ALA A 281 27.38 -79.57 -66.25
N ASP A 282 26.72 -78.57 -66.84
CA ASP A 282 26.20 -78.62 -68.21
C ASP A 282 27.36 -78.56 -69.21
N PHE A 283 28.44 -77.86 -68.89
CA PHE A 283 29.70 -77.91 -69.64
C PHE A 283 30.46 -79.23 -69.45
N SER A 284 30.22 -80.01 -68.39
CA SER A 284 30.81 -81.36 -68.24
C SER A 284 29.97 -82.46 -68.90
N LYS A 285 28.64 -82.33 -68.93
CA LYS A 285 27.71 -83.23 -69.64
C LYS A 285 27.64 -83.00 -71.14
N SER A 286 27.70 -81.74 -71.61
CA SER A 286 27.79 -81.44 -73.05
C SER A 286 29.13 -81.90 -73.68
N LYS A 287 30.18 -82.06 -72.86
CA LYS A 287 31.49 -82.53 -73.33
C LYS A 287 31.63 -84.06 -73.29
N SER A 288 30.94 -84.77 -72.38
CA SER A 288 31.01 -86.24 -72.36
C SER A 288 30.30 -86.87 -73.57
N ASP A 289 29.18 -86.29 -74.00
CA ASP A 289 28.36 -86.87 -75.08
C ASP A 289 28.88 -86.49 -76.49
N GLU A 290 29.58 -85.35 -76.61
CA GLU A 290 30.28 -84.95 -77.83
C GLU A 290 31.60 -85.73 -78.02
N LEU A 291 32.24 -86.19 -76.93
CA LEU A 291 33.48 -86.98 -76.95
C LEU A 291 33.27 -88.45 -77.35
N VAL A 292 32.10 -89.03 -77.06
CA VAL A 292 31.76 -90.40 -77.47
C VAL A 292 31.44 -90.46 -78.98
N LYS A 293 30.73 -89.46 -79.52
CA LYS A 293 30.47 -89.35 -80.98
C LYS A 293 31.73 -88.96 -81.77
N ARG A 294 32.62 -88.14 -81.22
CA ARG A 294 33.94 -87.83 -81.82
C ARG A 294 34.90 -89.02 -81.79
N ARG A 295 34.84 -89.94 -80.81
CA ARG A 295 35.73 -91.12 -80.76
C ARG A 295 35.52 -92.10 -81.92
N ILE A 296 34.31 -92.20 -82.47
CA ILE A 296 33.99 -93.10 -83.58
C ILE A 296 34.41 -92.50 -84.94
N ILE A 297 34.33 -91.17 -85.10
CA ILE A 297 34.75 -90.47 -86.34
C ILE A 297 36.28 -90.26 -86.36
N LEU A 298 36.91 -89.98 -85.22
CA LEU A 298 38.36 -89.72 -85.11
C LEU A 298 39.25 -90.98 -85.27
N ALA A 299 38.69 -92.19 -85.22
CA ALA A 299 39.43 -93.41 -85.54
C ALA A 299 39.71 -93.53 -87.06
N LYS A 300 38.91 -92.87 -87.92
CA LYS A 300 39.09 -92.86 -89.37
C LYS A 300 39.90 -91.66 -89.89
N GLU A 301 39.88 -90.52 -89.20
CA GLU A 301 40.62 -89.31 -89.60
C GLU A 301 42.04 -89.19 -88.99
N LYS A 302 42.37 -90.00 -87.98
CA LYS A 302 43.70 -90.01 -87.35
C LYS A 302 44.85 -90.43 -88.28
N LYS A 303 44.56 -91.00 -89.46
CA LYS A 303 45.59 -91.35 -90.45
C LYS A 303 46.06 -90.16 -91.31
N ASN A 304 45.33 -89.02 -91.34
CA ASN A 304 45.62 -87.91 -92.28
C ASN A 304 45.89 -86.53 -91.65
N ILE A 305 45.77 -86.32 -90.33
CA ILE A 305 45.93 -84.97 -89.71
C ILE A 305 46.92 -84.98 -88.53
N GLU A 306 48.09 -85.60 -88.73
CA GLU A 306 49.18 -85.60 -87.73
C GLU A 306 50.32 -84.62 -88.07
N LYS A 307 50.03 -83.55 -88.82
CA LYS A 307 51.00 -82.46 -89.06
C LYS A 307 50.50 -81.03 -88.78
N GLY A 308 49.26 -80.83 -88.30
CA GLY A 308 48.66 -79.49 -88.18
C GLY A 308 48.29 -78.96 -86.78
N ARG A 309 48.39 -79.77 -85.71
CA ARG A 309 47.72 -79.45 -84.43
C ARG A 309 48.52 -78.67 -83.38
N PHE A 310 49.81 -78.39 -83.61
CA PHE A 310 50.61 -77.66 -82.61
C PHE A 310 50.42 -76.13 -82.64
N GLY A 311 49.93 -75.56 -83.76
CA GLY A 311 49.79 -74.10 -83.93
C GLY A 311 48.48 -73.49 -83.39
N ILE A 312 47.37 -74.24 -83.42
CA ILE A 312 46.03 -73.71 -83.11
C ILE A 312 45.78 -73.62 -81.59
N GLU A 313 46.41 -74.50 -80.82
CA GLU A 313 46.20 -74.57 -79.36
C GLU A 313 47.00 -73.50 -78.59
N LYS A 314 48.16 -73.08 -79.11
CA LYS A 314 48.88 -71.88 -78.62
C LYS A 314 48.06 -70.61 -78.83
N ARG A 315 47.51 -70.41 -80.05
CA ARG A 315 46.70 -69.22 -80.38
C ARG A 315 45.42 -69.09 -79.55
N LYS A 316 44.74 -70.19 -79.21
CA LYS A 316 43.57 -70.17 -78.32
C LYS A 316 43.90 -69.70 -76.90
N LYS A 317 44.97 -70.24 -76.30
CA LYS A 317 45.41 -69.83 -74.95
C LYS A 317 45.86 -68.36 -74.91
N GLU A 318 46.39 -67.85 -76.02
CA GLU A 318 46.80 -66.46 -76.17
C GLU A 318 45.61 -65.49 -76.29
N ILE A 319 44.58 -65.85 -77.06
CA ILE A 319 43.33 -65.08 -77.18
C ILE A 319 42.59 -65.02 -75.83
N GLU A 320 42.56 -66.12 -75.08
CA GLU A 320 41.88 -66.17 -73.79
C GLU A 320 42.63 -65.35 -72.71
N LYS A 321 43.97 -65.36 -72.73
CA LYS A 321 44.78 -64.45 -71.91
C LYS A 321 44.48 -62.99 -72.24
N LYS A 322 44.41 -62.62 -73.53
CA LYS A 322 44.06 -61.25 -73.96
C LYS A 322 42.66 -60.83 -73.47
N ARG A 323 41.65 -61.70 -73.59
CA ARG A 323 40.29 -61.42 -73.09
C ARG A 323 40.23 -61.19 -71.58
N ILE A 324 40.95 -62.00 -70.80
CA ILE A 324 41.03 -61.85 -69.34
C ILE A 324 41.74 -60.54 -68.97
N GLU A 325 42.80 -60.20 -69.71
CA GLU A 325 43.55 -58.97 -69.48
C GLU A 325 42.74 -57.72 -69.83
N ASP A 326 41.99 -57.75 -70.94
CA ASP A 326 41.09 -56.67 -71.34
C ASP A 326 39.93 -56.49 -70.34
N ALA A 327 39.36 -57.59 -69.83
CA ALA A 327 38.35 -57.54 -68.77
C ALA A 327 38.90 -56.90 -67.48
N ARG A 328 40.12 -57.27 -67.07
CA ARG A 328 40.80 -56.66 -65.91
C ARG A 328 41.11 -55.19 -66.14
N LYS A 329 41.51 -54.78 -67.35
CA LYS A 329 41.72 -53.37 -67.71
C LYS A 329 40.41 -52.58 -67.62
N LEU A 330 39.30 -53.15 -68.10
CA LEU A 330 37.98 -52.52 -68.04
C LEU A 330 37.49 -52.36 -66.59
N GLU A 331 37.72 -53.37 -65.76
CA GLU A 331 37.35 -53.35 -64.33
C GLU A 331 38.19 -52.33 -63.54
N ARG A 332 39.49 -52.21 -63.84
CA ARG A 332 40.36 -51.15 -63.29
C ARG A 332 39.83 -49.76 -63.65
N LYS A 333 39.49 -49.52 -64.92
CA LYS A 333 38.89 -48.24 -65.36
C LYS A 333 37.56 -47.94 -64.66
N ARG A 334 36.71 -48.95 -64.45
CA ARG A 334 35.42 -48.79 -63.74
C ARG A 334 35.64 -48.44 -62.25
N MET A 335 36.57 -49.12 -61.59
CA MET A 335 36.90 -48.85 -60.18
C MET A 335 37.55 -47.48 -59.99
N GLU A 336 38.38 -47.05 -60.96
CA GLU A 336 38.97 -45.71 -60.98
C GLU A 336 37.90 -44.63 -61.17
N GLY A 337 36.93 -44.84 -62.07
CA GLY A 337 35.78 -43.96 -62.23
C GLY A 337 34.94 -43.82 -60.95
N LEU A 338 34.70 -44.92 -60.23
CA LEU A 338 34.00 -44.89 -58.93
C LEU A 338 34.79 -44.11 -57.87
N ARG A 339 36.11 -44.33 -57.77
CA ARG A 339 36.97 -43.57 -56.85
C ARG A 339 36.95 -42.08 -57.14
N MET A 340 36.91 -41.67 -58.41
CA MET A 340 36.79 -40.26 -58.79
C MET A 340 35.43 -39.67 -58.39
N LEU A 341 34.34 -40.44 -58.52
CA LEU A 341 33.02 -40.00 -58.08
C LEU A 341 32.93 -39.87 -56.55
N ASP A 342 33.50 -40.81 -55.80
CA ASP A 342 33.54 -40.75 -54.33
C ASP A 342 34.40 -39.58 -53.84
N LYS A 343 35.54 -39.30 -54.49
CA LYS A 343 36.34 -38.09 -54.23
C LYS A 343 35.53 -36.82 -54.46
N LYS A 344 34.85 -36.69 -55.60
CA LYS A 344 33.98 -35.54 -55.90
C LYS A 344 32.83 -35.38 -54.90
N ARG A 345 32.24 -36.50 -54.45
CA ARG A 345 31.19 -36.48 -53.40
C ARG A 345 31.75 -36.00 -52.06
N ALA A 346 32.90 -36.48 -51.65
CA ALA A 346 33.56 -36.06 -50.42
C ALA A 346 33.94 -34.55 -50.45
N GLU A 347 34.46 -34.07 -51.58
CA GLU A 347 34.74 -32.64 -51.79
C GLU A 347 33.48 -31.79 -51.69
N ASN A 348 32.38 -32.20 -52.33
CA ASN A 348 31.10 -31.48 -52.26
C ASN A 348 30.52 -31.45 -50.83
N ILE A 349 30.62 -32.56 -50.08
CA ILE A 349 30.19 -32.63 -48.68
C ILE A 349 31.04 -31.66 -47.84
N SER A 350 32.36 -31.67 -48.02
CA SER A 350 33.27 -30.75 -47.31
C SER A 350 32.94 -29.28 -47.58
N ILE A 351 32.66 -28.91 -48.83
CA ILE A 351 32.25 -27.55 -49.20
C ILE A 351 30.93 -27.16 -48.54
N LEU A 352 29.94 -28.07 -48.50
CA LEU A 352 28.66 -27.83 -47.82
C LEU A 352 28.84 -27.66 -46.31
N GLU A 353 29.68 -28.47 -45.67
CA GLU A 353 30.02 -28.32 -44.25
C GLU A 353 30.70 -26.99 -43.94
N GLN A 354 31.61 -26.53 -44.81
CA GLN A 354 32.25 -25.22 -44.65
C GLN A 354 31.26 -24.07 -44.79
N ARG A 355 30.34 -24.15 -45.78
CA ARG A 355 29.28 -23.14 -45.98
C ARG A 355 28.33 -23.06 -44.80
N THR A 356 27.86 -24.21 -44.29
CA THR A 356 26.97 -24.27 -43.12
C THR A 356 27.65 -23.75 -41.86
N LYS A 357 28.92 -24.12 -41.62
CA LYS A 357 29.71 -23.58 -40.50
C LYS A 357 29.88 -22.05 -40.60
N ALA A 358 30.16 -21.53 -41.79
CA ALA A 358 30.29 -20.09 -42.02
C ALA A 358 28.96 -19.35 -41.80
N GLU A 359 27.84 -19.91 -42.23
CA GLU A 359 26.51 -19.33 -42.04
C GLU A 359 26.11 -19.31 -40.54
N ILE A 360 26.37 -20.40 -39.82
CA ILE A 360 26.16 -20.46 -38.37
C ILE A 360 27.03 -19.43 -37.65
N ALA A 361 28.31 -19.30 -38.04
CA ALA A 361 29.20 -18.31 -37.45
C ALA A 361 28.72 -16.87 -37.71
N LYS A 362 28.19 -16.58 -38.91
CA LYS A 362 27.59 -15.28 -39.24
C LYS A 362 26.37 -14.98 -38.37
N LYS A 363 25.42 -15.91 -38.25
CA LYS A 363 24.22 -15.77 -37.39
C LYS A 363 24.59 -15.58 -35.92
N ASN A 364 25.61 -16.28 -35.42
CA ASN A 364 26.09 -16.11 -34.06
C ASN A 364 26.70 -14.72 -33.82
N ARG A 365 27.46 -14.18 -34.78
CA ARG A 365 27.99 -12.80 -34.69
C ARG A 365 26.87 -11.75 -34.67
N GLU A 366 25.86 -11.92 -35.51
CA GLU A 366 24.68 -11.04 -35.53
C GLU A 366 23.90 -11.11 -34.20
N PHE A 367 23.73 -12.30 -33.65
CA PHE A 367 23.09 -12.49 -32.35
C PHE A 367 23.85 -11.80 -31.21
N ILE A 368 25.18 -11.89 -31.19
CA ILE A 368 26.02 -11.19 -30.19
C ILE A 368 25.86 -9.67 -30.33
N ARG A 369 25.90 -9.14 -31.57
CA ARG A 369 25.67 -7.70 -31.82
C ARG A 369 24.31 -7.24 -31.30
N MET A 370 23.25 -8.01 -31.58
CA MET A 370 21.91 -7.71 -31.04
C MET A 370 21.87 -7.73 -29.51
N GLN A 371 22.55 -8.68 -28.85
CA GLN A 371 22.62 -8.71 -27.40
C GLN A 371 23.34 -7.48 -26.82
N ASP A 372 24.42 -7.03 -27.45
CA ASP A 372 25.18 -5.87 -27.00
C ASP A 372 24.40 -4.57 -27.23
N GLU A 373 23.66 -4.45 -28.34
CA GLU A 373 22.73 -3.34 -28.56
C GLU A 373 21.61 -3.31 -27.51
N ILE A 374 21.03 -4.47 -27.16
CA ILE A 374 20.03 -4.57 -26.10
C ILE A 374 20.63 -4.16 -24.75
N LYS A 375 21.85 -4.60 -24.43
CA LYS A 375 22.54 -4.19 -23.18
C LYS A 375 22.79 -2.68 -23.16
N LYS A 376 23.25 -2.10 -24.27
CA LYS A 376 23.48 -0.65 -24.40
C LYS A 376 22.17 0.13 -24.19
N LYS A 377 21.10 -0.23 -24.90
CA LYS A 377 19.77 0.39 -24.74
C LYS A 377 19.23 0.27 -23.31
N LYS A 378 19.42 -0.87 -22.64
CA LYS A 378 19.05 -1.02 -21.22
C LYS A 378 19.86 -0.10 -20.31
N GLY A 379 21.16 0.04 -20.57
CA GLY A 379 22.02 0.95 -19.82
C GLY A 379 21.62 2.42 -19.99
N ASP A 380 21.28 2.83 -21.21
CA ASP A 380 20.84 4.20 -21.50
C ASP A 380 19.49 4.51 -20.83
N LEU A 381 18.52 3.59 -20.88
CA LEU A 381 17.24 3.71 -20.19
C LEU A 381 17.39 3.79 -18.67
N GLU A 382 18.31 3.02 -18.08
CA GLU A 382 18.57 3.08 -16.64
C GLU A 382 19.20 4.42 -16.23
N ARG A 383 20.12 4.96 -17.04
CA ARG A 383 20.69 6.29 -16.82
C ARG A 383 19.63 7.39 -16.90
N GLU A 384 18.73 7.32 -17.88
CA GLU A 384 17.62 8.26 -18.04
C GLU A 384 16.67 8.19 -16.85
N ARG A 385 16.36 6.98 -16.38
CA ARG A 385 15.54 6.77 -15.18
C ARG A 385 16.18 7.38 -13.93
N ILE A 386 17.48 7.14 -13.70
CA ILE A 386 18.22 7.73 -12.57
C ILE A 386 18.21 9.26 -12.65
N LEU A 387 18.38 9.83 -13.85
CA LEU A 387 18.32 11.27 -14.06
C LEU A 387 16.93 11.84 -13.73
N ALA A 388 15.87 11.14 -14.15
CA ALA A 388 14.49 11.52 -13.85
C ALA A 388 14.17 11.44 -12.34
N GLU A 389 14.63 10.39 -11.66
CA GLU A 389 14.49 10.25 -10.20
C GLU A 389 15.22 11.37 -9.45
N ASN A 390 16.46 11.69 -9.83
CA ASN A 390 17.21 12.81 -9.25
C ASN A 390 16.53 14.16 -9.45
N ASN A 391 15.96 14.41 -10.64
CA ASN A 391 15.22 15.63 -10.94
C ASN A 391 13.94 15.74 -10.12
N LEU A 392 13.24 14.62 -9.89
CA LEU A 392 12.06 14.58 -9.03
C LEU A 392 12.42 14.89 -7.57
N ASP A 393 13.50 14.29 -7.07
CA ASP A 393 13.98 14.54 -5.71
C ASP A 393 14.39 16.00 -5.49
N GLN A 394 15.02 16.63 -6.48
CA GLN A 394 15.32 18.06 -6.43
C GLN A 394 14.04 18.91 -6.40
N LYS A 395 13.03 18.59 -7.23
CA LYS A 395 11.74 19.29 -7.20
C LYS A 395 11.05 19.16 -5.83
N MET A 396 11.05 17.97 -5.25
CA MET A 396 10.48 17.71 -3.93
C MET A 396 11.22 18.49 -2.82
N LYS A 397 12.56 18.55 -2.87
CA LYS A 397 13.36 19.37 -1.93
C LYS A 397 13.04 20.86 -2.06
N ASN A 398 12.91 21.36 -3.29
CA ASN A 398 12.57 22.77 -3.54
C ASN A 398 11.17 23.12 -3.05
N GLU A 399 10.18 22.25 -3.26
CA GLU A 399 8.84 22.41 -2.69
C GLU A 399 8.87 22.40 -1.15
N GLU A 400 9.65 21.51 -0.53
CA GLU A 400 9.77 21.46 0.92
C GLU A 400 10.39 22.75 1.49
N ILE A 401 11.41 23.30 0.83
CA ILE A 401 12.01 24.59 1.18
C ILE A 401 10.96 25.71 1.06
N LEU A 402 10.15 25.71 0.00
CA LEU A 402 9.09 26.69 -0.19
C LEU A 402 8.05 26.62 0.95
N ARG A 403 7.58 25.42 1.29
CA ARG A 403 6.64 25.20 2.40
C ARG A 403 7.22 25.64 3.74
N LYS A 404 8.52 25.40 4.01
CA LYS A 404 9.22 25.88 5.22
C LYS A 404 9.27 27.40 5.26
N ARG A 405 9.56 28.06 4.13
CA ARG A 405 9.57 29.53 4.03
C ARG A 405 8.18 30.13 4.27
N GLU A 406 7.13 29.54 3.69
CA GLU A 406 5.75 29.99 3.93
C GLU A 406 5.32 29.81 5.38
N PHE A 407 5.68 28.69 6.00
CA PHE A 407 5.41 28.43 7.40
C PHE A 407 6.13 29.44 8.30
N ALA A 408 7.41 29.73 8.02
CA ALA A 408 8.17 30.76 8.73
C ALA A 408 7.52 32.16 8.61
N LYS A 409 7.07 32.54 7.40
CA LYS A 409 6.33 33.79 7.18
C LYS A 409 5.03 33.85 8.01
N LYS A 410 4.28 32.74 8.08
CA LYS A 410 3.07 32.64 8.91
C LYS A 410 3.38 32.76 10.40
N GLN A 411 4.44 32.10 10.88
CA GLN A 411 4.89 32.21 12.27
C GLN A 411 5.30 33.64 12.63
N ALA A 412 6.10 34.30 11.79
CA ALA A 412 6.50 35.69 11.99
C ALA A 412 5.28 36.63 12.03
N LYS A 413 4.26 36.41 11.19
CA LYS A 413 3.00 37.18 11.21
C LYS A 413 2.21 36.98 12.50
N ILE A 414 2.15 35.73 13.01
CA ILE A 414 1.52 35.42 14.30
C ILE A 414 2.27 36.10 15.44
N GLU A 415 3.60 36.06 15.42
CA GLU A 415 4.42 36.66 16.46
C GLU A 415 4.29 38.20 16.49
N LYS A 416 4.27 38.85 15.32
CA LYS A 416 3.98 40.30 15.21
C LYS A 416 2.62 40.65 15.82
N ARG A 417 1.56 39.90 15.50
CA ARG A 417 0.23 40.10 16.08
C ARG A 417 0.21 39.88 17.60
N LYS A 418 0.96 38.90 18.12
CA LYS A 418 1.08 38.70 19.57
C LYS A 418 1.71 39.91 20.25
N LYS A 419 2.81 40.45 19.70
CA LYS A 419 3.47 41.65 20.21
C LYS A 419 2.55 42.87 20.15
N GLU A 420 1.75 43.02 19.10
CA GLU A 420 0.74 44.09 19.00
C GLU A 420 -0.36 43.97 20.06
N ILE A 421 -0.91 42.76 20.26
CA ILE A 421 -1.92 42.51 21.31
C ILE A 421 -1.34 42.78 22.70
N GLU A 422 -0.09 42.37 22.94
CA GLU A 422 0.59 42.61 24.21
C GLU A 422 0.83 44.09 24.46
N LYS A 423 1.28 44.85 23.44
CA LYS A 423 1.38 46.32 23.52
C LYS A 423 0.04 46.96 23.87
N LYS A 424 -1.05 46.57 23.21
CA LYS A 424 -2.40 47.08 23.52
C LYS A 424 -2.81 46.78 24.96
N ARG A 425 -2.57 45.55 25.44
CA ARG A 425 -2.87 45.18 26.83
C ARG A 425 -2.08 46.00 27.86
N ILE A 426 -0.82 46.30 27.57
CA ILE A 426 0.01 47.15 28.43
C ILE A 426 -0.56 48.56 28.45
N GLU A 427 -0.97 49.09 27.29
CA GLU A 427 -1.56 50.42 27.19
C GLU A 427 -2.91 50.52 27.94
N ASP A 428 -3.80 49.55 27.72
CA ASP A 428 -5.08 49.44 28.43
C ASP A 428 -4.86 49.36 29.95
N ALA A 429 -3.83 48.63 30.39
CA ALA A 429 -3.47 48.52 31.81
C ALA A 429 -2.92 49.82 32.38
N LYS A 430 -2.10 50.58 31.64
CA LYS A 430 -1.62 51.91 32.05
C LYS A 430 -2.78 52.86 32.23
N GLN A 431 -3.69 52.90 31.26
CA GLN A 431 -4.84 53.79 31.30
C GLN A 431 -5.80 53.45 32.44
N LEU A 432 -5.96 52.15 32.76
CA LEU A 432 -6.69 51.72 33.94
C LEU A 432 -6.03 52.22 35.24
N VAL A 433 -4.71 52.12 35.35
CA VAL A 433 -3.96 52.59 36.54
C VAL A 433 -4.08 54.11 36.69
N GLU A 434 -4.01 54.85 35.59
CA GLU A 434 -4.17 56.30 35.56
C GLU A 434 -5.57 56.71 36.02
N ASN A 435 -6.62 56.08 35.50
CA ASN A 435 -8.00 56.28 35.95
C ASN A 435 -8.18 55.98 37.44
N MET A 436 -7.57 54.89 37.94
CA MET A 436 -7.60 54.57 39.37
C MET A 436 -6.86 55.61 40.21
N HIS A 437 -5.77 56.18 39.69
CA HIS A 437 -5.02 57.22 40.39
C HIS A 437 -5.82 58.52 40.49
N GLU A 438 -6.46 58.94 39.40
CA GLU A 438 -7.38 60.09 39.40
C GLU A 438 -8.54 59.91 40.37
N GLU A 439 -9.14 58.71 40.41
CA GLU A 439 -10.24 58.41 41.32
C GLU A 439 -9.79 58.44 42.78
N LEU A 440 -8.59 57.93 43.09
CA LEU A 440 -7.99 58.04 44.42
C LEU A 440 -7.67 59.49 44.80
N GLU A 441 -7.19 60.33 43.88
CA GLU A 441 -6.97 61.75 44.15
C GLU A 441 -8.29 62.49 44.40
N LYS A 442 -9.34 62.23 43.61
CA LYS A 442 -10.68 62.75 43.88
C LYS A 442 -11.16 62.36 45.27
N GLN A 443 -11.00 61.07 45.64
CA GLN A 443 -11.34 60.57 46.98
C GLN A 443 -10.55 61.29 48.08
N LYS A 444 -9.23 61.47 47.91
CA LYS A 444 -8.40 62.23 48.87
C LYS A 444 -8.89 63.65 49.04
N ILE A 445 -9.23 64.36 47.96
CA ILE A 445 -9.75 65.73 48.01
C ILE A 445 -11.10 65.77 48.75
N THR A 446 -12.03 64.86 48.46
CA THR A 446 -13.30 64.77 49.19
C THR A 446 -13.12 64.44 50.67
N LEU A 447 -12.17 63.55 51.01
CA LEU A 447 -11.85 63.25 52.40
C LEU A 447 -11.22 64.46 53.09
N ALA A 448 -10.26 65.13 52.45
CA ALA A 448 -9.60 66.32 53.00
C ALA A 448 -10.62 67.43 53.28
N THR A 449 -11.52 67.72 52.34
CA THR A 449 -12.60 68.70 52.54
C THR A 449 -13.58 68.27 53.62
N LYS A 450 -13.95 66.99 53.70
CA LYS A 450 -14.80 66.45 54.78
C LYS A 450 -14.11 66.58 56.15
N TYR A 451 -12.82 66.24 56.25
CA TYR A 451 -12.04 66.42 57.46
C TYR A 451 -11.90 67.89 57.82
N GLN A 452 -11.65 68.78 56.86
CA GLN A 452 -11.56 70.22 57.12
C GLN A 452 -12.88 70.78 57.67
N LYS A 453 -14.04 70.33 57.15
CA LYS A 453 -15.37 70.66 57.70
C LYS A 453 -15.58 70.10 59.11
N MET A 454 -15.21 68.84 59.33
CA MET A 454 -15.31 68.23 60.66
C MET A 454 -14.38 68.92 61.66
N PHE A 455 -13.13 69.20 61.30
CA PHE A 455 -12.17 69.90 62.15
C PHE A 455 -12.60 71.34 62.45
N LYS A 456 -13.24 72.03 61.49
CA LYS A 456 -13.78 73.37 61.69
C LYS A 456 -14.96 73.38 62.69
N GLY A 457 -15.80 72.36 62.70
CA GLY A 457 -16.88 72.20 63.69
C GLY A 457 -16.44 71.58 65.03
N PHE A 458 -15.34 70.81 65.05
CA PHE A 458 -14.89 70.09 66.25
C PHE A 458 -13.96 70.93 67.15
N PHE A 459 -13.35 72.01 66.65
CA PHE A 459 -12.54 72.93 67.45
C PHE A 459 -13.33 74.06 68.12
N GLU A 460 -14.63 74.23 67.81
CA GLU A 460 -15.51 75.18 68.51
C GLU A 460 -16.17 74.60 69.78
N GLN A 461 -16.12 73.28 69.97
CA GLN A 461 -16.61 72.65 71.20
C GLN A 461 -15.74 71.47 71.60
N LYS A 462 -14.80 71.75 72.50
CA LYS A 462 -14.42 70.95 73.69
C LYS A 462 -12.92 71.00 73.97
N SER A 463 -12.66 71.23 75.25
CA SER A 463 -11.39 71.28 75.94
C SER A 463 -10.45 70.11 75.64
N SER A 464 -9.16 70.46 75.63
CA SER A 464 -8.02 69.76 75.05
C SER A 464 -7.49 68.53 75.81
N ALA A 465 -8.20 68.03 76.83
CA ALA A 465 -7.71 66.98 77.72
C ALA A 465 -8.26 65.57 77.37
N ALA A 466 -9.56 65.43 77.09
CA ALA A 466 -10.19 64.12 76.83
C ALA A 466 -9.80 63.51 75.45
N LEU A 467 -9.51 64.35 74.46
CA LEU A 467 -9.16 63.91 73.11
C LEU A 467 -7.76 63.29 72.99
N LYS A 468 -6.84 63.57 73.93
CA LYS A 468 -5.50 62.96 73.93
C LYS A 468 -5.57 61.48 74.30
N GLU A 469 -6.44 61.11 75.23
CA GLU A 469 -6.58 59.72 75.71
C GLU A 469 -7.29 58.82 74.69
N ASP A 470 -8.35 59.33 74.04
CA ASP A 470 -9.04 58.60 72.97
C ASP A 470 -8.18 58.47 71.70
N ARG A 471 -7.36 59.47 71.39
CA ARG A 471 -6.40 59.41 70.27
C ARG A 471 -5.29 58.38 70.50
N GLU A 472 -4.83 58.22 71.74
CA GLU A 472 -3.89 57.18 72.18
C GLU A 472 -4.52 55.77 72.10
N LYS A 473 -5.76 55.61 72.58
CA LYS A 473 -6.51 54.34 72.50
C LYS A 473 -6.82 53.96 71.05
N LEU A 474 -7.18 54.91 70.19
CA LEU A 474 -7.37 54.68 68.76
C LEU A 474 -6.07 54.30 68.06
N LYS A 475 -4.95 54.98 68.35
CA LYS A 475 -3.62 54.62 67.82
C LYS A 475 -3.24 53.18 68.19
N LYS A 476 -3.45 52.76 69.43
CA LYS A 476 -3.18 51.38 69.90
C LYS A 476 -4.11 50.34 69.25
N ARG A 477 -5.37 50.69 68.96
CA ARG A 477 -6.30 49.81 68.22
C ARG A 477 -5.95 49.71 66.73
N PHE A 478 -5.56 50.80 66.09
CA PHE A 478 -5.13 50.82 64.70
C PHE A 478 -3.81 50.09 64.47
N THR A 479 -2.84 50.19 65.40
CA THR A 479 -1.59 49.43 65.30
C THR A 479 -1.83 47.93 65.50
N LYS A 480 -2.67 47.52 66.47
CA LYS A 480 -3.03 46.09 66.65
C LYS A 480 -3.84 45.51 65.48
N ALA A 481 -4.83 46.25 64.96
CA ALA A 481 -5.64 45.81 63.83
C ALA A 481 -4.81 45.75 62.54
N GLY A 482 -4.01 46.80 62.27
CA GLY A 482 -3.14 46.87 61.11
C GLY A 482 -2.04 45.81 61.10
N VAL A 483 -1.48 45.43 62.25
CA VAL A 483 -0.51 44.33 62.34
C VAL A 483 -1.17 42.98 62.04
N LYS A 484 -2.41 42.76 62.50
CA LYS A 484 -3.15 41.50 62.26
C LYS A 484 -3.63 41.37 60.81
N GLU A 485 -4.00 42.47 60.16
CA GLU A 485 -4.32 42.47 58.73
C GLU A 485 -3.08 42.34 57.86
N ARG A 486 -1.97 43.03 58.19
CA ARG A 486 -0.71 42.88 57.49
C ARG A 486 -0.19 41.44 57.58
N SER A 487 -0.29 40.79 58.74
CA SER A 487 0.13 39.39 58.87
C SER A 487 -0.73 38.44 58.04
N LYS A 488 -2.06 38.63 58.02
CA LYS A 488 -2.96 37.87 57.14
C LYS A 488 -2.66 38.09 55.65
N LEU A 489 -2.42 39.33 55.23
CA LEU A 489 -2.05 39.65 53.85
C LEU A 489 -0.70 39.03 53.48
N LYS A 490 0.27 39.05 54.40
CA LYS A 490 1.60 38.46 54.19
C LYS A 490 1.53 36.94 54.03
N ILE A 491 0.70 36.27 54.84
CA ILE A 491 0.42 34.82 54.72
C ILE A 491 -0.27 34.52 53.38
N ALA A 492 -1.34 35.25 53.04
CA ALA A 492 -2.06 35.05 51.77
C ALA A 492 -1.18 35.31 50.54
N PHE A 493 -0.27 36.27 50.61
CA PHE A 493 0.71 36.55 49.57
C PHE A 493 1.74 35.42 49.43
N HIS A 494 2.26 34.90 50.55
CA HIS A 494 3.16 33.75 50.53
C HIS A 494 2.48 32.49 49.99
N GLU A 495 1.24 32.18 50.40
CA GLU A 495 0.50 31.05 49.84
C GLU A 495 0.26 31.19 48.33
N LYS A 496 0.01 32.41 47.85
CA LYS A 496 -0.15 32.68 46.42
C LYS A 496 1.18 32.48 45.68
N LEU A 497 2.28 32.98 46.22
CA LEU A 497 3.62 32.78 45.68
C LEU A 497 3.99 31.30 45.61
N GLU A 498 3.73 30.52 46.68
CA GLU A 498 4.00 29.08 46.69
C GLU A 498 3.21 28.34 45.61
N LYS A 499 1.94 28.68 45.42
CA LYS A 499 1.10 28.12 44.34
C LYS A 499 1.66 28.48 42.96
N ASP A 500 2.06 29.72 42.74
CA ASP A 500 2.62 30.16 41.46
C ASP A 500 3.98 29.50 41.16
N VAL A 501 4.83 29.33 42.19
CA VAL A 501 6.09 28.59 42.09
C VAL A 501 5.85 27.12 41.80
N ALA A 502 4.87 26.48 42.45
CA ALA A 502 4.50 25.08 42.19
C ALA A 502 3.99 24.88 40.75
N ILE A 503 3.19 25.81 40.23
CA ILE A 503 2.71 25.78 38.85
C ILE A 503 3.89 25.93 37.87
N ARG A 504 4.74 26.95 38.05
CA ARG A 504 5.90 27.19 37.17
C ARG A 504 6.89 26.03 37.18
N THR A 505 7.20 25.47 38.35
CA THR A 505 8.08 24.30 38.47
C THR A 505 7.48 23.07 37.80
N GLY A 506 6.17 22.86 37.88
CA GLY A 506 5.46 21.81 37.14
C GLY A 506 5.56 21.98 35.62
N GLU A 507 5.40 23.21 35.11
CA GLU A 507 5.55 23.51 33.69
C GLU A 507 6.98 23.30 33.19
N ILE A 508 7.99 23.72 33.97
CA ILE A 508 9.41 23.50 33.68
C ILE A 508 9.71 22.01 33.61
N ARG A 509 9.30 21.22 34.61
CA ARG A 509 9.48 19.76 34.62
C ARG A 509 8.83 19.10 33.40
N LYS A 510 7.64 19.55 33.00
CA LYS A 510 6.96 19.04 31.82
C LYS A 510 7.72 19.34 30.53
N LYS A 511 8.20 20.58 30.34
CA LYS A 511 9.00 20.97 29.17
C LYS A 511 10.31 20.18 29.08
N LEU A 512 11.02 20.05 30.20
CA LEU A 512 12.25 19.25 30.29
C LEU A 512 12.00 17.79 29.91
N LYS A 513 10.91 17.19 30.41
CA LYS A 513 10.55 15.81 30.06
C LYS A 513 10.26 15.65 28.57
N GLU A 514 9.50 16.58 27.97
CA GLU A 514 9.20 16.55 26.53
C GLU A 514 10.47 16.74 25.67
N GLU A 515 11.40 17.59 26.07
CA GLU A 515 12.70 17.76 25.39
C GLU A 515 13.57 16.51 25.51
N PHE A 516 13.61 15.90 26.70
CA PHE A 516 14.37 14.67 26.93
C PHE A 516 13.83 13.51 26.09
N GLU A 517 12.51 13.32 26.03
CA GLU A 517 11.86 12.31 25.18
C GLU A 517 12.14 12.56 23.69
N LYS A 518 12.10 13.82 23.22
CA LYS A 518 12.46 14.18 21.84
C LYS A 518 13.91 13.85 21.53
N ASN A 519 14.84 14.18 22.43
CA ASN A 519 16.26 13.89 22.25
C ASN A 519 16.55 12.38 22.27
N LEU A 520 15.90 11.63 23.16
CA LEU A 520 16.00 10.18 23.20
C LEU A 520 15.48 9.56 21.90
N SER A 521 14.33 10.01 21.40
CA SER A 521 13.77 9.55 20.11
C SER A 521 14.71 9.85 18.93
N ARG A 522 15.38 11.00 18.91
CA ARG A 522 16.39 11.33 17.89
C ARG A 522 17.59 10.40 17.96
N LYS A 523 18.11 10.11 19.16
CA LYS A 523 19.24 9.19 19.36
C LYS A 523 18.89 7.77 18.93
N ILE A 524 17.71 7.27 19.30
CA ILE A 524 17.23 5.94 18.88
C ILE A 524 17.15 5.86 17.35
N LYS A 525 16.57 6.87 16.69
CA LYS A 525 16.48 6.91 15.23
C LYS A 525 17.86 6.97 14.55
N ALA A 526 18.80 7.71 15.11
CA ALA A 526 20.17 7.76 14.59
C ALA A 526 20.84 6.39 14.67
N HIS A 527 20.73 5.71 15.81
CA HIS A 527 21.26 4.37 16.01
C HIS A 527 20.60 3.33 15.07
N ASP A 528 19.28 3.41 14.88
CA ASP A 528 18.56 2.55 13.92
C ASP A 528 19.04 2.75 12.48
N MET A 529 19.33 4.00 12.07
CA MET A 529 19.88 4.27 10.75
C MET A 529 21.31 3.74 10.60
N GLU A 530 22.12 3.85 11.65
CA GLU A 530 23.48 3.32 11.66
C GLU A 530 23.49 1.79 11.57
N LEU A 531 22.62 1.11 12.33
CA LEU A 531 22.43 -0.35 12.24
C LEU A 531 22.00 -0.78 10.84
N LYS A 532 21.05 -0.05 10.22
CA LYS A 532 20.65 -0.33 8.84
C LYS A 532 21.79 -0.15 7.84
N LYS A 533 22.67 0.82 8.05
CA LYS A 533 23.85 1.03 7.23
C LYS A 533 24.83 -0.15 7.36
N LYS A 534 25.13 -0.57 8.59
CA LYS A 534 25.97 -1.74 8.89
C LYS A 534 25.42 -3.04 8.29
N ILE A 535 24.10 -3.25 8.37
CA ILE A 535 23.43 -4.41 7.74
C ILE A 535 23.64 -4.39 6.22
N LYS A 536 23.43 -3.24 5.56
CA LYS A 536 23.65 -3.11 4.11
C LYS A 536 25.10 -3.35 3.70
N GLU A 537 26.05 -2.84 4.48
CA GLU A 537 27.49 -3.07 4.25
C GLU A 537 27.82 -4.56 4.35
N HIS A 538 27.28 -5.25 5.35
CA HIS A 538 27.43 -6.69 5.51
C HIS A 538 26.79 -7.49 4.36
N ASP A 539 25.58 -7.13 3.92
CA ASP A 539 24.91 -7.77 2.79
C ASP A 539 25.71 -7.62 1.48
N MET A 540 26.27 -6.43 1.22
CA MET A 540 27.15 -6.21 0.08
C MET A 540 28.44 -7.05 0.17
N GLN A 541 28.99 -7.23 1.36
CA GLN A 541 30.18 -8.06 1.56
C GLN A 541 29.87 -9.53 1.28
N LEU A 542 28.76 -10.06 1.79
CA LEU A 542 28.30 -11.41 1.49
C LEU A 542 28.08 -11.64 -0.01
N GLU A 543 27.60 -10.63 -0.73
CA GLU A 543 27.40 -10.70 -2.17
C GLU A 543 28.73 -10.75 -2.95
N LYS A 544 29.73 -9.97 -2.51
CA LYS A 544 31.10 -10.07 -3.04
C LYS A 544 31.72 -11.44 -2.77
N ASP A 545 31.58 -11.96 -1.56
CA ASP A 545 32.13 -13.26 -1.18
C ASP A 545 31.47 -14.40 -1.99
N ARG A 546 30.15 -14.33 -2.22
CA ARG A 546 29.43 -15.25 -3.11
C ARG A 546 29.94 -15.18 -4.54
N ALA A 547 30.17 -13.98 -5.08
CA ALA A 547 30.71 -13.80 -6.43
C ALA A 547 32.13 -14.38 -6.56
N ASN A 548 32.98 -14.15 -5.56
CA ASN A 548 34.33 -14.71 -5.49
C ASN A 548 34.30 -16.24 -5.47
N LEU A 549 33.46 -16.83 -4.61
CA LEU A 549 33.28 -18.28 -4.53
C LEU A 549 32.80 -18.87 -5.87
N GLN A 550 31.85 -18.23 -6.54
CA GLN A 550 31.39 -18.67 -7.86
C GLN A 550 32.51 -18.62 -8.91
N ASN A 551 33.38 -17.60 -8.86
CA ASN A 551 34.53 -17.49 -9.75
C ASN A 551 35.58 -18.58 -9.45
N GLU A 552 35.83 -18.92 -8.19
CA GLU A 552 36.69 -20.04 -7.81
C GLU A 552 36.14 -21.38 -8.28
N ILE A 553 34.84 -21.62 -8.12
CA ILE A 553 34.17 -22.84 -8.61
C ILE A 553 34.33 -22.93 -10.13
N LYS A 554 34.11 -21.84 -10.86
CA LYS A 554 34.31 -21.79 -12.32
C LYS A 554 35.76 -22.11 -12.70
N LYS A 555 36.75 -21.54 -12.00
CA LYS A 555 38.18 -21.84 -12.23
C LYS A 555 38.51 -23.30 -11.96
N LYS A 556 37.99 -23.90 -10.87
CA LYS A 556 38.19 -25.32 -10.56
C LYS A 556 37.54 -26.22 -11.61
N MET A 557 36.31 -25.92 -12.02
CA MET A 557 35.62 -26.66 -13.10
C MET A 557 36.38 -26.60 -14.42
N ALA A 558 36.94 -25.44 -14.77
CA ALA A 558 37.75 -25.29 -15.99
C ALA A 558 39.03 -26.15 -15.94
N ARG A 559 39.67 -26.31 -14.78
CA ARG A 559 40.84 -27.21 -14.61
C ARG A 559 40.49 -28.70 -14.64
N ILE A 560 39.24 -29.06 -14.35
CA ILE A 560 38.79 -30.47 -14.40
C ILE A 560 38.41 -30.86 -15.84
N LEU A 561 37.95 -29.89 -16.64
CA LEU A 561 37.43 -30.11 -17.99
C LEU A 561 38.44 -29.91 -19.12
N GLY A 562 39.55 -29.21 -18.86
CA GLY A 562 40.69 -29.08 -19.77
C GLY A 562 41.83 -29.96 -19.29
#